data_AF-A0A0K2YSU2-F1
#
_entry.id   AF-A0A0K2YSU2-F1
#
_cell.length_a   1.000
_cell.length_b   1.000
_cell.length_c   1.000
_cell.angle_alpha   90.00
_cell.angle_beta   90.00
_cell.angle_gamma   90.00
#
_symmetry.space_group_name_H-M   'P 1'
#
loop_
_entity.id
_entity.type
_entity.pdbx_description
1 polymer ?
#
loop_
_entity_poly.entity_id
_entity_poly.type
_entity_poly.pdbx_seq_one_letter_code
_entity_poly.pdbx_strand_id
1 'polypeptide(L)' 'MLAAITLAADNDWVGVWIGSTIGMVAADALAIIVGAVLGKHLPERFIQWGAATLFLVFGVMLLLDGLFPGSPA' A
#
# COMPACT_ATOMS: atom_id res chain seq x y z
N MET A 1 6.78 -4.73 -6.80
CA MET A 1 7.12 -5.11 -8.19
C MET A 1 8.60 -5.44 -8.34
N LEU A 2 9.54 -4.56 -7.97
CA LEU A 2 10.99 -4.84 -8.00
C LEU A 2 11.36 -6.18 -7.32
N ALA A 3 10.85 -6.45 -6.12
CA ALA A 3 11.09 -7.72 -5.41
C ALA A 3 10.53 -8.96 -6.14
N ALA A 4 9.42 -8.82 -6.88
CA ALA A 4 8.85 -9.92 -7.67
C ALA A 4 9.67 -10.15 -8.95
N ILE A 5 10.17 -9.08 -9.56
CA ILE A 5 11.02 -9.13 -10.76
C ILE A 5 12.36 -9.79 -10.42
N THR A 6 12.98 -9.45 -9.29
CA THR A 6 14.23 -10.09 -8.84
C THR A 6 14.02 -11.56 -8.50
N LEU A 7 12.91 -11.91 -7.85
CA LEU A 7 12.60 -13.30 -7.51
C LEU A 7 12.29 -14.14 -8.76
N ALA A 8 11.67 -13.57 -9.79
CA ALA A 8 11.38 -14.22 -11.07
C ALA A 8 12.62 -14.36 -11.98
N ALA A 9 13.67 -13.57 -11.75
CA ALA A 9 14.95 -13.69 -12.45
C ALA A 9 15.83 -14.81 -11.85
N ASP A 10 15.72 -15.05 -10.53
CA ASP A 10 16.49 -16.07 -9.81
C ASP A 10 15.74 -17.41 -9.59
N ASN A 11 14.43 -17.48 -9.81
CA ASN A 11 13.59 -18.69 -9.63
C ASN A 11 12.63 -18.90 -10.82
N ASP A 12 11.93 -20.03 -10.85
CA ASP A 12 10.88 -20.36 -11.82
C ASP A 12 9.84 -19.22 -11.93
N TRP A 13 9.88 -18.43 -13.01
CA TRP A 13 9.03 -17.25 -13.24
C TRP A 13 7.57 -17.56 -12.92
N VAL A 14 7.10 -18.73 -13.36
CA VAL A 14 5.70 -19.15 -13.23
C VAL A 14 5.26 -19.21 -11.77
N GLY A 15 6.12 -19.68 -10.87
CA GLY A 15 5.84 -19.73 -9.43
C GLY A 15 5.69 -18.34 -8.82
N VAL A 16 6.53 -17.39 -9.23
CA VAL A 16 6.47 -16.00 -8.73
C VAL A 16 5.23 -15.27 -9.26
N TRP A 17 4.88 -15.48 -10.53
CA TRP A 17 3.69 -14.88 -11.13
C TRP A 17 2.39 -15.37 -10.46
N ILE A 18 2.28 -16.69 -10.26
CA ILE A 18 1.12 -17.28 -9.57
C ILE A 18 1.09 -16.84 -8.10
N GLY A 19 2.23 -16.90 -7.41
CA GLY A 19 2.35 -16.49 -6.01
C GLY A 19 2.01 -15.02 -5.79
N SER A 20 2.47 -14.11 -6.65
CA SER A 20 2.14 -12.69 -6.58
C SER A 20 0.66 -12.43 -6.85
N THR A 21 0.05 -13.14 -7.81
CA THR A 21 -1.37 -12.98 -8.14
C THR A 21 -2.23 -13.42 -6.96
N ILE A 22 -1.96 -14.63 -6.44
CA ILE A 22 -2.69 -15.16 -5.27
C ILE A 22 -2.45 -14.27 -4.05
N GLY A 23 -1.21 -13.83 -3.82
CA GLY A 23 -0.87 -12.94 -2.71
C GLY A 23 -1.62 -11.62 -2.76
N MET A 24 -1.73 -11.00 -3.94
CA MET A 24 -2.48 -9.75 -4.12
C MET A 24 -3.97 -9.96 -3.85
N VAL A 25 -4.58 -10.98 -4.46
CA VAL A 25 -6.01 -11.30 -4.25
C VAL A 25 -6.29 -11.61 -2.77
N ALA A 26 -5.41 -12.35 -2.11
CA ALA A 26 -5.54 -12.67 -0.69
C ALA A 26 -5.40 -11.42 0.20
N ALA A 27 -4.44 -10.55 -0.09
CA ALA A 27 -4.25 -9.30 0.63
C ALA A 27 -5.47 -8.37 0.47
N ASP A 28 -5.99 -8.22 -0.75
CA ASP A 28 -7.17 -7.42 -1.04
C ASP A 28 -8.42 -7.98 -0.35
N ALA A 29 -8.62 -9.31 -0.42
CA ALA A 29 -9.73 -9.98 0.26
C ALA A 29 -9.67 -9.75 1.78
N LEU A 30 -8.48 -9.87 2.39
CA LEU A 30 -8.28 -9.63 3.81
C LEU A 30 -8.52 -8.15 4.16
N ALA A 31 -8.02 -7.22 3.34
CA ALA A 31 -8.25 -5.78 3.52
C ALA A 31 -9.74 -5.42 3.48
N ILE A 32 -10.51 -6.02 2.57
CA ILE A 32 -11.96 -5.82 2.47
C ILE A 32 -12.67 -6.35 3.73
N ILE A 33 -12.34 -7.56 4.19
CA ILE A 33 -12.97 -8.15 5.39
C ILE A 33 -12.68 -7.27 6.62
N VAL A 34 -11.42 -6.91 6.83
CA VAL A 34 -11.01 -6.04 7.94
C VAL A 34 -11.70 -4.68 7.82
N GLY A 35 -11.69 -4.07 6.64
CA GLY A 35 -12.35 -2.80 6.38
C GLY A 35 -13.86 -2.83 6.64
N ALA A 36 -14.54 -3.92 6.27
CA ALA A 36 -15.98 -4.09 6.51
C ALA A 36 -16.32 -4.29 7.99
N VAL A 37 -15.51 -5.04 8.73
CA VAL A 37 -15.70 -5.25 10.18
C VAL A 37 -15.41 -3.96 10.95
N LEU A 38 -14.32 -3.28 10.61
CA LEU A 38 -13.89 -2.06 11.28
C LEU A 38 -14.80 -0.87 10.90
N GLY A 39 -15.27 -0.80 9.66
CA GLY A 39 -16.22 0.21 9.17
C GLY A 39 -17.59 0.14 9.85
N LYS A 40 -17.99 -1.01 10.40
CA LYS A 40 -19.20 -1.13 11.23
C LYS A 40 -19.07 -0.46 12.60
N HIS A 41 -17.84 -0.29 13.10
CA HIS A 41 -17.57 0.26 14.43
C HIS A 41 -16.90 1.64 14.39
N LEU A 42 -16.34 2.04 13.25
CA LEU A 42 -15.68 3.32 13.08
C LEU A 42 -16.69 4.38 12.60
N PRO A 43 -16.86 5.48 13.36
CA PRO A 43 -17.61 6.64 12.89
C PRO A 43 -16.95 7.19 11.64
N GLU A 44 -17.74 7.53 10.61
CA GLU A 44 -17.28 8.07 9.33
C GLU A 44 -16.29 9.24 9.48
N ARG A 45 -16.48 10.06 10.53
CA ARG A 45 -15.58 11.15 10.90
C ARG A 45 -14.16 10.68 11.16
N PHE A 46 -13.94 9.58 11.88
CA PHE A 46 -12.58 9.09 12.17
C PHE A 46 -11.85 8.67 10.89
N ILE A 47 -12.56 8.00 9.98
CA ILE A 47 -12.01 7.61 8.68
C ILE A 47 -11.63 8.85 7.87
N GLN A 48 -12.50 9.86 7.86
CA GLN A 48 -12.26 11.11 7.14
C GLN A 48 -11.06 11.89 7.69
N TRP A 49 -10.96 12.04 9.02
CA TRP A 49 -9.82 12.67 9.67
C TRP A 49 -8.52 11.89 9.45
N GLY A 50 -8.57 10.56 9.49
CA GLY A 50 -7.43 9.69 9.19
C GLY A 50 -6.95 9.85 7.74
N ALA A 51 -7.87 9.77 6.78
CA ALA A 51 -7.56 9.96 5.36
C ALA A 51 -7.00 11.36 5.08
N ALA A 52 -7.60 12.41 5.63
CA ALA A 52 -7.13 13.78 5.49
C ALA A 52 -5.73 13.98 6.08
N THR A 53 -5.48 13.41 7.26
CA THR A 53 -4.16 13.49 7.92
C THR A 53 -3.10 12.75 7.11
N LEU A 54 -3.38 11.51 6.69
CA LEU A 54 -2.45 10.73 5.85
C LEU A 54 -2.17 11.44 4.53
N PHE A 55 -3.22 11.97 3.87
CA PHE A 55 -3.08 12.72 2.64
C PHE A 55 -2.21 13.96 2.81
N LEU A 56 -2.41 14.72 3.89
CA LEU A 56 -1.62 15.92 4.16
C LEU A 56 -0.17 15.56 4.47
N VAL A 57 0.08 14.52 5.27
CA VAL A 57 1.44 14.06 5.59
C VAL A 57 2.18 13.60 4.34
N PHE A 58 1.62 12.67 3.57
CA PHE A 58 2.28 12.18 2.34
C PHE A 58 2.38 13.27 1.28
N GLY A 59 1.38 14.13 1.16
CA GLY A 59 1.39 15.27 0.24
C GLY A 59 2.50 16.25 0.57
N VAL A 60 2.67 16.61 1.84
CA VAL A 60 3.76 17.49 2.29
C VAL A 60 5.11 16.81 2.13
N MET A 61 5.26 15.54 2.49
CA MET A 61 6.51 14.79 2.27
C MET A 61 6.90 14.79 0.79
N LEU A 62 5.97 14.47 -0.11
CA LEU A 62 6.22 14.43 -1.55
C LEU A 62 6.52 15.83 -2.12
N LEU A 63 5.85 16.87 -1.61
CA LEU A 63 6.15 18.25 -1.98
C LEU A 63 7.55 18.69 -1.53
N LEU A 64 7.96 18.31 -0.32
CA LEU A 64 9.31 18.61 0.18
C LEU A 64 10.37 17.83 -0.61
N ASP A 65 10.13 16.56 -0.91
CA ASP A 65 11.05 15.73 -1.70
C ASP A 65 11.19 16.27 -3.14
N GLY A 66 10.09 16.70 -3.75
CA GLY A 66 10.09 17.33 -5.07
C GLY A 66 10.69 18.74 -5.10
N LEU A 67 10.54 19.52 -4.02
CA LEU A 67 11.09 20.87 -3.90
C LEU A 67 12.57 20.88 -3.47
N PHE A 68 12.97 19.89 -2.68
CA PHE A 68 14.33 19.67 -2.21
C PHE A 68 14.82 18.30 -2.68
N PRO A 69 15.11 18.12 -3.99
CA PRO A 69 15.58 16.85 -4.58
C PRO A 69 16.97 16.41 -4.10
N GLY A 70 17.43 16.88 -2.93
CA GLY A 70 18.75 16.62 -2.36
C GLY A 70 18.82 16.58 -0.83
N SER A 71 17.69 16.53 -0.09
CA SER A 71 17.77 16.20 1.34
C SER A 71 17.72 14.69 1.55
N PRO A 72 18.79 14.04 2.03
CA PRO A 72 18.75 12.62 2.38
C PRO A 72 17.85 12.44 3.60
N ALA A 73 16.61 12.01 3.36
CA ALA A 73 15.74 11.43 4.38
C ALA A 73 15.78 9.91 4.27
#